data_AF-H0JQ33-F1
#
_entry.id   AF-H0JQ33-F1
#
_cell.length_a   1.000
_cell.length_b   1.000
_cell.length_c   1.000
_cell.angle_alpha   90.00
_cell.angle_beta   90.00
_cell.angle_gamma   90.00
#
_symmetry.space_group_name_H-M   'P 1'
#
loop_
_entity.id
_entity.type
_entity.pdbx_description
1 polymer ?
#
loop_
_entity_poly.entity_id
_entity_poly.type
_entity_poly.pdbx_seq_one_letter_code
_entity_poly.pdbx_strand_id
1 'polypeptide(L)'
;MSRRQSRVPAIPPLLERLVDPRLAEARCTGKHPLFDAELDEETAEERSERLSWARGQCTRCPVQGPCRTAAGEQEHPLGMWGGKVHGLPGRPGKTAA
;
A
#
# COMPACT_ATOMS: atom_id res chain seq x y z
N MET A 1 19.26 31.47 7.24
CA MET A 1 18.17 30.62 7.77
C MET A 1 18.61 29.16 7.67
N SER A 2 19.02 28.54 8.78
CA SER A 2 19.61 27.20 8.79
C SER A 2 18.51 26.15 8.97
N ARG A 3 18.28 25.29 7.97
CA ARG A 3 17.36 24.14 8.11
C ARG A 3 17.97 23.20 9.14
N ARG A 4 17.28 23.01 10.28
CA ARG A 4 17.56 21.89 11.17
C ARG A 4 17.37 20.61 10.37
N GLN A 5 18.46 19.95 10.01
CA GLN A 5 18.40 18.59 9.52
C GLN A 5 17.99 17.71 10.70
N SER A 6 16.74 17.29 10.72
CA SER A 6 16.25 16.30 11.67
C SER A 6 17.04 15.01 11.42
N ARG A 7 17.98 14.66 12.31
CA ARG A 7 18.66 13.37 12.29
C ARG A 7 17.62 12.31 12.63
N VAL A 8 17.17 11.57 11.63
CA VAL A 8 16.33 10.38 11.83
C VAL A 8 17.13 9.40 12.70
N PRO A 9 16.57 8.87 13.80
CA PRO A 9 17.26 7.88 14.61
C PRO A 9 17.55 6.62 13.78
N ALA A 10 18.73 6.03 13.97
CA ALA A 10 19.10 4.81 13.29
C ALA A 10 18.12 3.68 13.67
N ILE A 11 17.56 3.02 12.66
CA ILE A 11 16.65 1.90 12.83
C ILE A 11 17.47 0.70 13.38
N PRO A 12 17.07 0.07 14.50
CA PRO A 12 17.72 -1.15 14.98
C PRO A 12 17.81 -2.24 13.89
N PRO A 13 18.93 -2.99 13.77
CA PRO A 13 19.14 -3.98 12.70
C PRO A 13 18.04 -5.05 12.57
N LEU A 14 17.31 -5.34 13.65
CA LEU A 14 16.20 -6.29 13.62
C LEU A 14 14.98 -5.76 12.84
N LEU A 15 14.77 -4.45 12.82
CA LEU A 15 13.66 -3.84 12.09
C LEU A 15 13.96 -3.73 10.58
N GLU A 16 15.24 -3.63 10.18
CA GLU A 16 15.62 -3.67 8.77
C GLU A 16 15.22 -4.99 8.09
N ARG A 17 15.20 -6.09 8.85
CA ARG A 17 14.77 -7.42 8.36
C ARG A 17 13.26 -7.51 8.09
N LEU A 18 12.47 -6.56 8.57
CA LEU A 18 11.03 -6.49 8.30
C LEU A 18 10.75 -5.80 6.96
N VAL A 19 11.73 -5.07 6.42
CA VAL A 19 11.60 -4.39 5.13
C VAL A 19 12.01 -5.35 4.03
N ASP A 20 11.11 -5.59 3.09
CA ASP A 20 11.46 -6.30 1.87
C ASP A 20 12.35 -5.40 0.99
N PRO A 21 13.65 -5.73 0.80
CA PRO A 21 14.57 -4.88 0.04
C PRO A 21 14.14 -4.75 -1.43
N ARG A 22 13.34 -5.68 -1.96
CA ARG A 22 12.78 -5.62 -3.33
C ARG A 22 11.82 -4.44 -3.50
N LEU A 23 11.30 -3.89 -2.41
CA LEU A 23 10.28 -2.83 -2.39
C LEU A 23 10.84 -1.48 -1.92
N ALA A 24 12.15 -1.34 -1.74
CA ALA A 24 12.77 -0.13 -1.21
C ALA A 24 12.42 1.16 -1.99
N GLU A 25 12.27 1.05 -3.32
CA GLU A 25 11.94 2.18 -4.22
C GLU A 25 10.43 2.29 -4.54
N ALA A 26 9.57 1.73 -3.69
CA ALA A 26 8.14 1.80 -3.86
C ALA A 26 7.62 3.26 -3.81
N ARG A 27 6.72 3.61 -4.73
CA ARG A 27 6.07 4.95 -4.75
C ARG A 27 5.15 5.18 -3.54
N CYS A 28 4.70 4.10 -2.89
CA CYS A 28 3.86 4.15 -1.71
C CYS A 28 4.64 4.35 -0.39
N THR A 29 5.97 4.27 -0.42
CA THR A 29 6.82 4.48 0.76
C THR A 29 6.50 5.81 1.43
N GLY A 30 6.14 5.77 2.72
CA GLY A 30 5.75 6.94 3.51
C GLY A 30 4.34 7.47 3.24
N LYS A 31 3.51 6.75 2.48
CA LYS A 31 2.14 7.15 2.09
C LYS A 31 1.11 6.04 2.33
N HIS A 32 1.39 5.11 3.24
CA HIS A 32 0.62 3.88 3.47
C HIS A 32 -0.92 4.09 3.55
N PRO A 33 -1.46 5.11 4.25
CA PRO A 33 -2.92 5.35 4.30
C PRO A 33 -3.60 5.52 2.92
N LEU A 34 -2.88 6.03 1.92
CA LEU A 34 -3.42 6.19 0.57
C LEU A 34 -3.58 4.85 -0.16
N PHE A 35 -2.94 3.79 0.33
CA PHE A 35 -2.91 2.47 -0.28
C PHE A 35 -3.62 1.40 0.57
N ASP A 36 -4.06 1.73 1.78
CA ASP A 36 -4.81 0.82 2.65
C ASP A 36 -6.19 0.50 2.04
N ALA A 37 -6.68 -0.72 2.25
CA ALA A 37 -7.95 -1.17 1.66
C ALA A 37 -9.14 -0.37 2.23
N GLU A 38 -9.10 -0.08 3.52
CA GLU A 38 -10.14 0.59 4.29
C GLU A 38 -9.48 1.61 5.22
N LEU A 39 -10.17 2.72 5.47
CA LEU A 39 -9.90 3.67 6.54
C LEU A 39 -11.19 3.88 7.34
N ASP A 40 -11.09 4.13 8.65
CA ASP A 40 -12.26 4.20 9.53
C ASP A 40 -13.15 5.42 9.25
N GLU A 41 -12.55 6.55 8.85
CA GLU A 41 -13.23 7.84 8.67
C GLU A 41 -13.38 8.21 7.19
N GLU A 42 -13.72 7.24 6.32
CA GLU A 42 -14.00 7.50 4.91
C GLU A 42 -15.33 6.90 4.44
N THR A 43 -16.04 7.63 3.59
CA THR A 43 -17.18 7.11 2.84
C THR A 43 -16.73 6.16 1.74
N ALA A 44 -17.66 5.38 1.20
CA ALA A 44 -17.37 4.48 0.07
C ALA A 44 -16.92 5.23 -1.20
N GLU A 45 -17.41 6.45 -1.40
CA GLU A 45 -17.03 7.30 -2.54
C GLU A 45 -15.60 7.82 -2.39
N GLU A 46 -15.27 8.40 -1.23
CA GLU A 46 -13.89 8.84 -0.90
C GLU A 46 -12.90 7.68 -1.00
N ARG A 47 -13.27 6.49 -0.50
CA ARG A 47 -12.48 5.27 -0.66
C ARG A 47 -12.25 4.92 -2.12
N SER A 48 -13.31 4.92 -2.93
CA SER A 48 -13.22 4.61 -4.36
C SER A 48 -12.29 5.59 -5.07
N GLU A 49 -12.38 6.88 -4.79
CA GLU A 49 -11.49 7.90 -5.34
C GLU A 49 -10.03 7.70 -4.90
N ARG A 50 -9.79 7.50 -3.61
CA ARG A 50 -8.47 7.23 -3.04
C ARG A 50 -7.83 5.99 -3.66
N LEU A 51 -8.56 4.88 -3.73
CA LEU A 51 -8.09 3.63 -4.33
C LEU A 51 -7.91 3.74 -5.85
N SER A 52 -8.70 4.55 -6.55
CA SER A 52 -8.50 4.85 -7.97
C SER A 52 -7.17 5.60 -8.19
N TRP A 53 -6.94 6.65 -7.41
CA TRP A 53 -5.68 7.40 -7.43
C TRP A 53 -4.48 6.50 -7.10
N ALA A 54 -4.58 5.70 -6.03
CA ALA A 54 -3.54 4.80 -5.59
C ALA A 54 -3.18 3.78 -6.67
N ARG A 55 -4.19 3.26 -7.38
CA ARG A 55 -3.99 2.33 -8.51
C ARG A 55 -3.19 2.99 -9.63
N GLY A 56 -3.48 4.26 -9.93
CA GLY A 56 -2.71 5.04 -10.89
C GLY A 56 -1.23 5.16 -10.51
N GLN A 57 -0.93 5.36 -9.22
CA GLN A 57 0.46 5.39 -8.73
C GLN A 57 1.12 4.02 -8.76
N CYS A 58 0.39 2.98 -8.33
CA CYS A 58 0.92 1.62 -8.20
C CYS A 58 1.23 0.99 -9.57
N THR A 59 0.40 1.26 -10.58
CA THR A 59 0.61 0.74 -11.94
C THR A 59 1.84 1.32 -12.65
N ARG A 60 2.34 2.47 -12.18
CA ARG A 60 3.54 3.15 -12.70
C ARG A 60 4.73 3.05 -11.73
N CYS A 61 4.64 2.19 -10.72
CA CYS A 61 5.68 2.02 -9.73
C CYS A 61 6.84 1.18 -10.30
N PRO A 62 8.11 1.59 -10.12
CA PRO A 62 9.25 0.85 -10.67
C PRO A 62 9.35 -0.58 -10.13
N VAL A 63 8.88 -0.81 -8.91
CA VAL A 63 8.88 -2.13 -8.25
C VAL A 63 7.55 -2.88 -8.41
N GLN A 64 6.72 -2.57 -9.42
CA GLN A 64 5.40 -3.19 -9.58
C GLN A 64 5.47 -4.73 -9.70
N GLY A 65 6.41 -5.26 -10.49
CA GLY A 65 6.61 -6.70 -10.66
C GLY A 65 7.01 -7.40 -9.35
N PRO A 66 8.09 -6.95 -8.68
CA PRO A 66 8.45 -7.44 -7.35
C PRO A 66 7.32 -7.32 -6.32
N CYS A 67 6.57 -6.21 -6.31
CA CYS A 67 5.43 -6.01 -5.43
C CYS A 67 4.32 -7.04 -5.63
N ARG A 68 4.01 -7.43 -6.88
CA ARG A 68 3.08 -8.54 -7.15
C ARG A 68 3.59 -9.87 -6.62
N THR A 69 4.89 -10.11 -6.73
CA THR A 69 5.53 -11.34 -6.25
C THR A 69 5.42 -11.42 -4.74
N ALA A 70 5.83 -10.36 -4.03
CA ALA A 70 5.71 -10.25 -2.58
C ALA A 70 4.26 -10.45 -2.12
N ALA A 71 3.27 -9.87 -2.82
CA ALA A 71 1.87 -10.06 -2.48
C ALA A 71 1.40 -11.52 -2.58
N GLY A 72 1.94 -12.29 -3.53
CA GLY A 72 1.64 -13.72 -3.70
C GLY A 72 2.33 -14.64 -2.69
N GLU A 73 3.37 -14.15 -2.01
CA GLU A 73 4.05 -14.85 -0.92
C GLU A 73 3.33 -14.67 0.44
N GLN A 74 2.43 -13.67 0.54
CA GLN A 74 1.65 -13.43 1.75
C GLN A 74 0.40 -14.32 1.80
N GLU A 75 0.09 -14.86 2.97
CA GLU A 75 -1.14 -15.63 3.20
C GLU A 75 -2.39 -14.73 3.06
N HIS A 76 -2.33 -13.52 3.61
CA HIS A 76 -3.43 -12.56 3.63
C HIS A 76 -2.93 -11.13 3.30
N PRO A 77 -2.62 -10.82 2.04
CA PRO A 77 -2.27 -9.45 1.66
C PRO A 77 -3.46 -8.51 1.89
N LEU A 78 -3.20 -7.35 2.48
CA LEU A 78 -4.19 -6.29 2.72
C LEU A 78 -3.78 -5.00 2.02
N GLY A 79 -4.75 -4.23 1.54
CA GLY A 79 -4.50 -2.98 0.83
C GLY A 79 -4.05 -3.18 -0.61
N MET A 80 -3.41 -2.17 -1.17
CA MET A 80 -3.02 -2.14 -2.57
C MET A 80 -1.62 -2.74 -2.80
N TRP A 81 -1.59 -3.79 -3.62
CA TRP A 81 -0.38 -4.48 -4.05
C TRP A 81 -0.32 -4.57 -5.57
N GLY A 82 0.76 -4.09 -6.18
CA GLY A 82 1.01 -4.24 -7.62
C GLY A 82 -0.10 -3.71 -8.55
N GLY A 83 -0.98 -2.83 -8.07
CA GLY A 83 -2.14 -2.27 -8.76
C GLY A 83 -3.47 -2.99 -8.48
N LYS A 84 -3.50 -3.95 -7.56
CA LYS A 84 -4.71 -4.68 -7.14
C LYS A 84 -4.98 -4.41 -5.66
N VAL A 85 -6.24 -4.22 -5.30
CA VAL A 85 -6.67 -4.08 -3.90
C VAL A 85 -7.01 -5.47 -3.35
N HIS A 86 -6.53 -5.76 -2.14
CA HIS A 86 -6.77 -6.99 -1.39
C HIS A 86 -7.42 -6.66 -0.03
N GLY A 87 -8.20 -7.60 0.51
CA GLY A 87 -8.81 -7.44 1.84
C GLY A 87 -10.05 -6.56 1.89
N LEU A 88 -10.62 -6.13 0.75
CA LEU A 88 -11.94 -5.50 0.74
C LEU A 88 -13.00 -6.55 1.13
N PRO A 89 -14.00 -6.20 1.95
CA PRO A 89 -15.15 -7.07 2.18
C PRO A 89 -15.78 -7.42 0.82
N GLY A 90 -16.12 -8.70 0.63
CA GLY A 90 -16.68 -9.18 -0.63
C GLY A 90 -17.86 -8.32 -1.05
N ARG A 91 -17.94 -7.97 -2.35
CA ARG A 91 -19.13 -7.34 -2.92
C ARG A 91 -20.35 -8.18 -2.51
N PRO A 92 -21.42 -7.61 -1.94
CA PRO A 92 -22.65 -8.35 -1.76
C PRO A 92 -23.01 -8.99 -3.10
N GLY A 93 -23.01 -10.33 -3.15
CA GLY A 93 -23.42 -11.05 -4.33
C GLY A 93 -24.79 -10.51 -4.73
N LYS A 94 -24.98 -10.20 -6.01
CA LYS A 94 -26.31 -9.90 -6.52
C LYS A 94 -27.18 -11.10 -6.16
N THR A 95 -28.06 -10.94 -5.18
CA THR A 95 -29.11 -11.93 -4.91
C THR A 95 -29.79 -12.18 -6.24
N ALA A 96 -29.67 -13.41 -6.75
CA ALA A 96 -30.45 -13.84 -7.90
C ALA A 96 -31.93 -13.70 -7.49
N ALA A 97 -32.58 -12.71 -8.09
CA ALA A 97 -34.03 -12.58 -8.12
C ALA A 97 -34.52 -13.16 -9.45
#